data_AF-F3G682-F1
#
_entry.id   AF-F3G682-F1
#
_cell.length_a   1.000
_cell.length_b   1.000
_cell.length_c   1.000
_cell.angle_alpha   90.00
_cell.angle_beta   90.00
_cell.angle_gamma   90.00
#
_symmetry.space_group_name_H-M   'P 1'
#
loop_
_entity.id
_entity.type
_entity.pdbx_description
1 polymer ?
#
loop_
_entity_poly.entity_id
_entity_poly.type
_entity_poly.pdbx_seq_one_letter_code
_entity_poly.pdbx_strand_id
1 'polypeptide(L)'
;MFKRIFYTAGFTGLLAALLLTLLQSLWVVPLIQQAETYENAPAEQLHQHADGAMAEHSHAHDEAAWEPESGWQRVLSTTGGNLVVAVGFALMLAGLYTLRAPGRTVQGAVGGLAGFAVFVLAPTLG
;
A
#
# COMPACT_ATOMS: atom_id res chain seq x y z
N MET A 1 -24.05 18.31 -8.81
CA MET A 1 -22.97 17.57 -9.49
C MET A 1 -21.97 16.99 -8.49
N PHE A 2 -21.37 17.82 -7.63
CA PHE A 2 -20.38 17.41 -6.61
C PHE A 2 -20.82 16.23 -5.71
N LYS A 3 -22.04 16.26 -5.18
CA LYS A 3 -22.59 15.16 -4.34
C LYS A 3 -22.55 13.80 -5.06
N ARG A 4 -22.87 13.75 -6.36
CA ARG A 4 -22.84 12.49 -7.13
C ARG A 4 -21.43 11.95 -7.28
N ILE A 5 -20.46 12.81 -7.59
CA ILE A 5 -19.04 12.44 -7.69
C ILE A 5 -18.56 11.87 -6.36
N PHE A 6 -18.85 12.57 -5.26
CA PHE A 6 -18.40 12.16 -3.93
C PHE A 6 -19.01 10.82 -3.50
N TYR A 7 -20.31 10.61 -3.68
CA TYR A 7 -20.95 9.34 -3.31
C TYR A 7 -20.50 8.18 -4.21
N THR A 8 -20.39 8.39 -5.52
CA THR A 8 -19.94 7.34 -6.44
C THR A 8 -18.48 6.96 -6.18
N ALA A 9 -17.58 7.94 -6.03
CA ALA A 9 -16.18 7.69 -5.73
C ALA A 9 -15.98 7.10 -4.33
N GLY A 10 -16.73 7.59 -3.33
CA GLY A 10 -16.68 7.06 -1.97
C GLY A 10 -17.10 5.60 -1.89
N PHE A 11 -18.22 5.24 -2.53
CA PHE A 11 -18.71 3.85 -2.52
C PHE A 11 -17.80 2.90 -3.30
N THR A 12 -17.37 3.30 -4.50
CA THR A 12 -16.47 2.47 -5.32
C THR A 12 -15.08 2.36 -4.71
N GLY A 13 -14.56 3.45 -4.14
CA GLY A 13 -13.29 3.48 -3.40
C GLY A 13 -13.33 2.60 -2.15
N LEU A 14 -14.43 2.65 -1.37
CA LEU A 14 -14.61 1.76 -0.22
C LEU A 14 -14.61 0.29 -0.65
N LEU A 15 -15.36 -0.06 -1.70
CA LEU A 15 -15.42 -1.42 -2.20
C LEU A 15 -14.05 -1.90 -2.71
N ALA A 16 -13.32 -1.04 -3.44
CA ALA A 16 -11.96 -1.34 -3.90
C ALA A 16 -10.98 -1.52 -2.74
N ALA A 17 -11.06 -0.70 -1.69
CA ALA A 17 -10.21 -0.81 -0.51
C ALA A 17 -10.46 -2.11 0.27
N LEU A 18 -11.72 -2.51 0.43
CA LEU A 18 -12.07 -3.79 1.07
C LEU A 18 -11.56 -4.98 0.26
N LEU A 19 -11.75 -4.96 -1.06
CA LEU A 19 -11.23 -6.01 -1.94
C LEU A 19 -9.70 -6.10 -1.90
N LEU A 20 -9.01 -4.96 -1.96
CA LEU A 20 -7.55 -4.93 -1.89
C LEU A 20 -7.04 -5.42 -0.54
N THR A 21 -7.67 -4.99 0.56
CA THR A 21 -7.33 -5.43 1.91
C THR A 21 -7.52 -6.94 2.05
N LEU A 22 -8.61 -7.50 1.50
CA LEU A 22 -8.82 -8.94 1.49
C LEU A 22 -7.71 -9.66 0.73
N LEU A 23 -7.37 -9.21 -0.48
CA LEU A 23 -6.29 -9.80 -1.27
C LEU A 23 -4.93 -9.70 -0.55
N GLN A 24 -4.63 -8.56 0.05
CA GLN A 24 -3.42 -8.36 0.86
C GLN A 24 -3.40 -9.27 2.08
N SER A 25 -4.53 -9.49 2.76
CA SER A 25 -4.61 -10.37 3.92
C SER A 25 -4.29 -11.83 3.57
N LEU A 26 -4.61 -12.26 2.35
CA LEU A 26 -4.37 -13.62 1.89
C LEU A 26 -2.96 -13.83 1.32
N TRP A 27 -2.38 -12.82 0.65
CA TRP A 27 -1.13 -12.97 -0.09
C TRP A 27 0.04 -12.17 0.50
N VAL A 28 -0.18 -10.91 0.87
CA VAL A 28 0.90 -9.99 1.27
C VAL A 28 1.23 -10.13 2.76
N VAL A 29 0.21 -10.15 3.63
CA VAL A 29 0.39 -10.30 5.08
C VAL A 29 1.18 -11.55 5.48
N PRO A 30 0.94 -12.77 4.95
CA PRO A 30 1.74 -13.93 5.33
C PRO A 30 3.20 -13.80 4.90
N LEU A 31 3.49 -13.15 3.77
CA LEU A 31 4.87 -12.90 3.32
C LEU A 31 5.59 -11.93 4.25
N ILE A 32 4.90 -10.88 4.73
CA ILE A 32 5.45 -9.93 5.70
C ILE A 32 5.76 -10.64 7.03
N GLN A 33 4.82 -11.43 7.55
CA GLN A 33 5.05 -12.19 8.78
C GLN A 33 6.21 -13.18 8.65
N GLN A 34 6.37 -13.79 7.48
CA GLN A 34 7.52 -14.64 7.22
C GLN A 34 8.82 -13.83 7.18
N ALA A 35 8.83 -12.65 6.56
CA ALA A 35 9.99 -11.75 6.54
C ALA A 35 10.39 -11.29 7.95
N GLU A 36 9.43 -10.95 8.79
CA GLU A 36 9.64 -10.56 10.19
C GLU A 36 10.35 -11.66 11.00
N THR A 37 10.16 -12.94 10.68
CA THR A 37 10.90 -14.02 11.38
C THR A 37 12.39 -14.04 11.05
N TYR A 38 12.79 -13.59 9.86
CA TYR A 38 14.20 -13.48 9.47
C TYR A 38 14.85 -12.20 10.02
N GLU A 39 14.08 -11.12 10.13
CA GLU A 39 14.55 -9.86 10.73
C GLU A 39 14.69 -9.96 12.26
N ASN A 40 13.74 -10.63 12.92
CA ASN A 40 13.73 -10.81 14.37
C ASN A 40 14.45 -12.07 14.84
N ALA A 41 15.06 -12.85 13.93
CA ALA A 41 15.89 -13.99 14.32
C ALA A 41 17.04 -13.47 15.20
N PRO A 42 17.29 -14.09 16.38
CA PRO A 42 18.42 -13.69 17.20
C PRO A 42 19.68 -13.79 16.35
N ALA A 43 20.49 -12.73 16.34
CA ALA A 43 21.77 -12.65 15.65
C ALA A 43 22.81 -13.59 16.28
N GLU A 44 22.50 -14.88 16.46
CA GLU A 44 23.47 -15.91 16.79
C GLU A 44 24.02 -16.52 15.51
N GLN A 45 24.80 -15.74 14.74
CA GLN A 45 26.00 -16.21 14.04
C GLN A 45 26.68 -15.08 13.26
N LEU A 46 27.92 -14.76 13.66
CA LEU A 46 29.01 -14.18 12.86
C LEU A 46 29.29 -12.66 12.89
N HIS A 47 29.28 -12.03 14.06
CA HIS A 47 30.15 -10.86 14.31
C HIS A 47 31.13 -11.13 15.45
N GLN A 48 32.03 -12.11 15.26
CA GLN A 48 33.36 -12.05 15.88
C GLN A 48 34.25 -11.15 15.02
N HIS A 49 34.12 -9.84 15.19
CA HIS A 49 35.15 -8.91 14.74
C HIS A 49 36.22 -8.82 15.82
N ALA A 50 37.30 -9.56 15.62
CA ALA A 50 38.57 -9.25 16.23
C ALA A 50 39.02 -7.85 15.77
N ASP A 51 39.44 -7.04 16.76
CA ASP A 51 40.19 -5.79 16.69
C ASP A 51 40.43 -5.14 15.31
N GLY A 52 39.94 -3.91 15.14
CA GLY A 52 40.50 -3.00 14.14
C GLY A 52 39.52 -1.97 13.60
N ALA A 53 39.64 -0.73 14.08
CA ALA A 53 38.91 0.44 13.67
C ALA A 53 38.74 0.62 12.15
N MET A 54 37.49 0.64 11.66
CA MET A 54 37.08 1.37 10.46
C MET A 54 35.60 1.77 10.56
N ALA A 55 35.38 3.09 10.59
CA ALA A 55 34.14 3.82 10.30
C ALA A 55 32.81 3.29 10.90
N GLU A 56 32.42 3.88 12.03
CA GLU A 56 31.02 4.03 12.44
C GLU A 56 30.25 4.78 11.33
N HIS A 57 29.69 4.03 10.39
CA HIS A 57 28.36 4.33 9.89
C HIS A 57 27.37 3.51 10.72
N SER A 58 27.24 3.87 12.00
CA SER A 58 26.08 3.48 12.76
C SER A 58 24.89 4.17 12.10
N HIS A 59 24.11 3.41 11.34
CA HIS A 59 22.71 3.74 11.15
C HIS A 59 22.07 3.65 12.53
N ALA A 60 22.22 4.72 13.31
CA ALA A 60 21.44 4.95 14.49
C ALA A 60 20.00 5.04 14.02
N HIS A 61 19.28 3.92 14.11
CA HIS A 61 17.82 3.88 14.11
C HIS A 61 17.33 4.50 15.43
N ASP A 62 17.73 5.75 15.70
CA ASP A 62 17.28 6.56 16.83
C ASP A 62 15.91 7.15 16.49
N GLU A 63 14.96 6.24 16.36
CA GLU A 63 13.53 6.33 16.62
C GLU A 63 12.99 5.01 16.07
N ALA A 64 12.52 4.11 16.94
CA ALA A 64 11.81 2.92 16.51
C ALA A 64 10.67 3.39 15.59
N ALA A 65 10.83 3.18 14.28
CA ALA A 65 9.84 3.61 13.31
C ALA A 65 8.53 2.93 13.68
N TRP A 66 7.50 3.74 13.96
CA TRP A 66 6.23 3.21 14.45
C TRP A 66 5.71 2.14 13.50
N GLU A 67 5.48 0.94 14.04
CA GLU A 67 4.82 -0.14 13.34
C GLU A 67 3.52 -0.53 14.06
N PRO A 68 2.45 -0.83 13.33
CA PRO A 68 1.24 -1.34 13.94
C PRO A 68 1.46 -2.77 14.43
N GLU A 69 1.05 -3.02 15.69
CA GLU A 69 1.09 -4.36 16.27
C GLU A 69 0.29 -5.37 15.43
N SER A 70 0.71 -6.64 15.50
CA SER A 70 0.04 -7.73 14.82
C SER A 70 -1.44 -7.88 15.25
N GLY A 71 -2.26 -8.41 14.35
CA GLY A 71 -3.71 -8.55 14.59
C GLY A 71 -4.51 -7.34 14.11
N TRP A 72 -5.37 -6.79 14.97
CA TRP A 72 -6.39 -5.82 14.55
C TRP A 72 -5.85 -4.43 14.23
N GLN A 73 -4.78 -3.98 14.91
CA GLN A 73 -4.16 -2.68 14.65
C GLN A 73 -3.57 -2.61 13.23
N ARG A 74 -2.86 -3.67 12.82
CA ARG A 74 -2.34 -3.81 11.46
C ARG A 74 -3.43 -3.88 10.40
N VAL A 75 -4.51 -4.63 10.66
CA VAL A 75 -5.65 -4.69 9.74
C VAL A 75 -6.30 -3.31 9.59
N LEU A 76 -6.52 -2.59 10.69
CA LEU A 76 -7.15 -1.27 10.65
C LEU A 76 -6.30 -0.22 9.95
N SER A 77 -5.00 -0.15 10.27
CA SER A 77 -4.06 0.79 9.65
C SER A 77 -3.90 0.52 8.15
N THR A 78 -3.77 -0.76 7.76
CA THR A 78 -3.70 -1.16 6.34
C THR A 78 -5.00 -0.82 5.60
N THR A 79 -6.16 -1.18 6.18
CA THR A 79 -7.46 -0.89 5.58
C THR A 79 -7.69 0.61 5.43
N GLY A 80 -7.32 1.40 6.45
CA GLY A 80 -7.42 2.84 6.44
C GLY A 80 -6.55 3.48 5.35
N GLY A 81 -5.29 3.05 5.24
CA GLY A 81 -4.39 3.48 4.16
C GLY A 81 -4.94 3.13 2.78
N ASN A 82 -5.37 1.88 2.59
CA ASN A 82 -6.01 1.44 1.35
C ASN A 82 -7.25 2.26 1.00
N LEU A 83 -8.07 2.60 2.01
CA LEU A 83 -9.28 3.38 1.82
C LEU A 83 -8.98 4.79 1.31
N VAL A 84 -8.01 5.48 1.91
CA VAL A 84 -7.60 6.82 1.49
C VAL A 84 -7.12 6.81 0.04
N VAL A 85 -6.25 5.86 -0.30
CA VAL A 85 -5.71 5.74 -1.66
C VAL A 85 -6.80 5.38 -2.67
N ALA A 86 -7.65 4.41 -2.35
CA ALA A 86 -8.71 3.96 -3.25
C ALA A 86 -9.76 5.05 -3.51
N VAL A 87 -10.18 5.78 -2.47
CA VAL A 87 -11.12 6.90 -2.61
C VAL A 87 -10.49 8.05 -3.38
N GLY A 88 -9.23 8.39 -3.12
CA GLY A 88 -8.50 9.42 -3.86
C GLY A 88 -8.40 9.10 -5.35
N PHE A 89 -8.04 7.86 -5.69
CA PHE A 89 -7.99 7.40 -7.07
C PHE A 89 -9.37 7.39 -7.75
N ALA A 90 -10.41 6.94 -7.04
CA ALA A 90 -11.78 6.97 -7.55
C ALA A 90 -12.28 8.40 -7.80
N LEU A 91 -11.95 9.35 -6.92
CA LEU A 91 -12.26 10.77 -7.10
C LEU A 91 -11.54 11.36 -8.32
N MET A 92 -10.26 11.03 -8.51
CA MET A 92 -9.50 11.45 -9.68
C MET A 92 -10.13 10.95 -10.99
N LEU A 93 -10.49 9.67 -11.07
CA LEU A 93 -11.17 9.10 -12.24
C LEU A 93 -12.56 9.71 -12.45
N ALA A 94 -13.34 9.85 -11.37
CA ALA A 94 -14.67 10.45 -11.46
C ALA A 94 -14.61 11.91 -11.94
N GLY A 95 -13.61 12.67 -11.48
CA GLY A 95 -13.31 14.02 -11.97
C GLY A 95 -12.94 14.02 -13.45
N LEU A 96 -12.02 13.16 -13.88
CA LEU A 96 -11.60 13.06 -15.28
C LEU A 96 -12.77 12.70 -16.21
N TYR A 97 -13.63 11.77 -15.78
CA TYR A 97 -14.81 11.37 -16.57
C TYR A 97 -15.91 12.44 -16.62
N THR A 98 -15.85 13.48 -15.79
CA THR A 98 -16.70 14.66 -16.00
C THR A 98 -16.24 15.53 -17.18
N LEU A 99 -14.93 15.55 -17.47
CA LEU A 99 -14.36 16.28 -18.60
C LEU A 99 -14.51 15.48 -19.89
N ARG A 100 -14.33 14.16 -19.82
CA ARG A 100 -14.48 13.25 -20.96
C ARG A 100 -15.13 11.95 -20.51
N ALA A 101 -16.44 11.85 -20.69
CA ALA A 101 -17.18 10.66 -20.34
C ALA A 101 -16.79 9.48 -21.25
N PRO A 102 -16.55 8.28 -20.70
CA PRO A 102 -16.33 7.08 -21.49
C PRO A 102 -17.62 6.70 -22.24
N GLY A 103 -17.53 6.33 -23.51
CA GLY A 103 -18.68 5.91 -24.31
C GLY A 103 -19.14 4.48 -24.03
N ARG A 104 -18.29 3.67 -23.37
CA ARG A 104 -18.57 2.29 -22.95
C ARG A 104 -17.89 2.00 -21.62
N THR A 105 -18.47 1.10 -20.82
CA THR A 105 -17.91 0.67 -19.53
C THR A 105 -16.47 0.18 -19.64
N VAL A 106 -16.14 -0.54 -20.71
CA VAL A 106 -14.77 -1.04 -20.97
C VAL A 106 -13.75 0.09 -21.09
N GLN A 107 -14.10 1.22 -21.71
CA GLN A 107 -13.19 2.38 -21.80
C GLN A 107 -12.92 2.96 -20.41
N GLY A 108 -13.94 3.00 -19.54
CA GLY A 108 -13.78 3.39 -18.14
C GLY A 108 -12.88 2.42 -17.35
N ALA A 109 -13.02 1.11 -17.61
CA ALA A 109 -12.18 0.09 -16.99
C ALA A 109 -10.71 0.21 -17.45
N VAL A 110 -10.48 0.40 -18.75
CA VAL A 110 -9.13 0.63 -19.30
C VAL A 110 -8.49 1.89 -18.72
N GLY A 111 -9.26 2.99 -18.55
CA GLY A 111 -8.76 4.19 -17.88
C GLY A 111 -8.36 3.93 -16.42
N GLY A 112 -9.13 3.11 -15.70
CA GLY A 112 -8.78 2.68 -14.35
C GLY A 112 -7.52 1.80 -14.30
N LEU A 113 -7.41 0.83 -15.20
CA LEU A 113 -6.23 -0.04 -15.32
C LEU A 113 -4.98 0.75 -15.70
N ALA A 114 -5.10 1.74 -16.59
CA ALA A 114 -3.99 2.62 -16.94
C ALA A 114 -3.51 3.42 -15.72
N GLY A 115 -4.45 3.96 -14.92
CA GLY A 115 -4.08 4.63 -13.66
C GLY A 115 -3.38 3.69 -12.68
N PHE A 116 -3.88 2.47 -12.49
CA PHE A 116 -3.19 1.46 -11.68
C PHE A 116 -1.78 1.15 -12.21
N ALA A 117 -1.64 0.99 -13.53
CA ALA A 117 -0.35 0.70 -14.14
C ALA A 117 0.67 1.81 -13.88
N VAL A 118 0.25 3.07 -13.93
CA VAL A 118 1.13 4.23 -13.73
C VAL A 118 1.47 4.44 -12.24
N PHE A 119 0.48 4.39 -11.36
CA PHE A 119 0.67 4.77 -9.96
C PHE A 119 1.09 3.62 -9.04
N VAL A 120 0.86 2.37 -9.44
CA VAL A 120 1.14 1.18 -8.61
C VAL A 120 2.13 0.27 -9.31
N LEU A 121 1.79 -0.23 -10.51
CA LEU A 121 2.59 -1.28 -11.16
C LEU A 121 3.98 -0.79 -11.59
N ALA A 122 4.07 0.36 -12.26
CA ALA A 122 5.33 0.89 -12.77
C ALA A 122 6.36 1.14 -11.64
N PRO A 123 5.99 1.76 -10.50
CA PRO A 123 6.90 1.87 -9.35
C PRO A 123 7.37 0.54 -8.78
N THR A 124 6.53 -0.51 -8.79
CA THR A 124 6.92 -1.84 -8.25
C THR A 124 7.87 -2.65 -9.13
N LEU A 125 8.12 -2.20 -10.37
CA LEU A 125 9.01 -2.89 -11.32
C LEU A 125 10.43 -2.32 -11.36
N GLY A 126 10.69 -1.21 -10.65
CA GLY A 126 12.02 -0.59 -10.49
C GLY A 126 12.64 -0.93 -9.16
#